data_AF-A0A920FC60-F1
#
_entry.id   AF-A0A920FC60-F1
#
_cell.length_a   1.000
_cell.length_b   1.000
_cell.length_c   1.000
_cell.angle_alpha   90.00
_cell.angle_beta   90.00
_cell.angle_gamma   90.00
#
_symmetry.space_group_name_H-M   'P 1'
#
loop_
_entity.id
_entity.type
_entity.pdbx_description
1 polymer ?
#
loop_
_entity_poly.entity_id
_entity_poly.type
_entity_poly.pdbx_seq_one_letter_code
_entity_poly.pdbx_strand_id
1 'polypeptide(L)'
;MVSEKFTVELKAPDIEPYRESNIGVEFVTSFDSGKSGPHVMINAVTHGNEICGAIALDRLLKDGIRPVNGKLTLAFCEPSCLFNF
;
A
#
# COMPACT_ATOMS: atom_id res chain seq x y z
N MET A 1 33.83 -0.61 12.32
CA MET A 1 32.42 -1.02 12.53
C MET A 1 32.20 -2.28 11.73
N VAL A 2 31.83 -3.38 12.36
CA VAL A 2 31.43 -4.60 11.62
C VAL A 2 30.07 -4.30 11.00
N SER A 3 29.98 -4.41 9.68
CA SER A 3 28.71 -4.35 8.96
C SER A 3 28.02 -5.70 9.15
N GLU A 4 27.16 -5.79 10.17
CA GLU A 4 26.26 -6.93 10.35
C GLU A 4 25.26 -6.91 9.19
N LYS A 5 25.33 -7.92 8.32
CA LYS A 5 24.44 -8.05 7.17
C LYS A 5 23.24 -8.91 7.59
N PHE A 6 22.14 -8.28 7.93
CA PHE A 6 20.89 -8.97 8.25
C PHE A 6 20.22 -9.46 6.97
N THR A 7 19.93 -10.76 6.89
CA THR A 7 19.17 -11.34 5.77
C THR A 7 17.70 -10.97 5.91
N VAL A 8 17.13 -10.34 4.88
CA VAL A 8 15.68 -10.10 4.79
C VAL A 8 15.03 -11.34 4.18
N GLU A 9 14.14 -11.99 4.93
CA GLU A 9 13.43 -13.21 4.51
C GLU A 9 12.06 -12.92 3.85
N LEU A 10 11.73 -11.65 3.66
CA LEU A 10 10.49 -11.20 3.04
C LEU A 10 10.70 -10.85 1.56
N LYS A 11 9.73 -11.21 0.72
CA LYS A 11 9.68 -10.82 -0.68
C LYS A 11 8.68 -9.67 -0.87
N ALA A 12 9.09 -8.62 -1.56
CA ALA A 12 8.18 -7.55 -1.95
C ALA A 12 7.05 -8.08 -2.86
N PRO A 13 5.79 -7.64 -2.65
CA PRO A 13 4.70 -7.98 -3.56
C PRO A 13 4.86 -7.22 -4.87
N ASP A 14 4.29 -7.78 -5.94
CA ASP A 14 4.10 -7.02 -7.18
C ASP A 14 2.95 -6.01 -6.98
N ILE A 15 3.26 -4.73 -7.12
CA ILE A 15 2.31 -3.63 -6.94
C ILE A 15 1.90 -2.97 -8.27
N GLU A 16 2.48 -3.36 -9.40
CA GLU A 16 2.13 -2.81 -10.72
C GLU A 16 0.63 -2.93 -11.06
N PRO A 17 -0.09 -4.01 -10.67
CA PRO A 17 -1.53 -4.07 -10.87
C PRO A 17 -2.32 -2.94 -10.21
N TYR A 18 -1.74 -2.25 -9.22
CA TYR A 18 -2.36 -1.15 -8.49
C TYR A 18 -1.97 0.23 -9.04
N ARG A 19 -1.14 0.29 -10.09
CA ARG A 19 -0.75 1.56 -10.73
C ARG A 19 -1.98 2.32 -11.22
N GLU A 20 -2.92 1.61 -11.85
CA GLU A 20 -4.17 2.21 -12.31
C GLU A 20 -5.06 2.61 -11.13
N SER A 21 -5.38 3.90 -11.07
CA SER A 21 -6.13 4.51 -9.98
C SER A 21 -7.56 4.81 -10.40
N ASN A 22 -8.50 4.62 -9.47
CA ASN A 22 -9.87 5.05 -9.67
C ASN A 22 -10.12 6.53 -9.33
N ILE A 23 -9.10 7.25 -8.84
CA ILE A 23 -9.17 8.68 -8.51
C ILE A 23 -8.13 9.53 -9.29
N GLY A 24 -7.42 8.93 -10.25
CA GLY A 24 -6.47 9.62 -11.11
C GLY A 24 -5.09 9.90 -10.49
N VAL A 25 -4.76 9.27 -9.35
CA VAL A 25 -3.43 9.36 -8.71
C VAL A 25 -2.82 7.96 -8.69
N GLU A 26 -1.75 7.74 -9.45
CA GLU A 26 -1.12 6.42 -9.57
C GLU A 26 -0.86 5.77 -8.21
N PHE A 27 -1.11 4.46 -8.11
CA PHE A 27 -0.94 3.67 -6.88
C PHE A 27 -1.81 4.08 -5.68
N VAL A 28 -2.80 4.95 -5.90
CA VAL A 28 -3.78 5.34 -4.88
C VAL A 28 -5.17 4.89 -5.30
N THR A 29 -5.80 4.05 -4.48
CA THR A 29 -7.18 3.59 -4.69
C THR A 29 -8.06 4.08 -3.55
N SER A 30 -9.25 4.60 -3.86
CA SER A 30 -10.19 5.12 -2.85
C SER A 30 -11.58 4.51 -2.98
N PHE A 31 -12.16 4.06 -1.87
CA PHE A 31 -13.49 3.48 -1.81
C PHE A 31 -14.41 4.37 -0.97
N ASP A 32 -15.62 4.62 -1.46
CA ASP A 32 -16.66 5.37 -0.76
C ASP A 32 -17.81 4.42 -0.41
N SER A 33 -18.23 4.41 0.87
CA SER A 33 -19.38 3.62 1.33
C SER A 33 -20.73 4.27 0.99
N GLY A 34 -20.74 5.56 0.62
CA GLY A 34 -21.95 6.37 0.45
C GLY A 34 -22.64 6.76 1.76
N LYS A 35 -22.13 6.32 2.91
CA LYS A 35 -22.66 6.65 4.25
C LYS A 35 -21.78 7.69 4.93
N SER A 36 -22.42 8.56 5.72
CA SER A 36 -21.70 9.53 6.55
C SER A 36 -20.72 8.82 7.49
N GLY A 37 -19.48 9.30 7.54
CA GLY A 37 -18.41 8.73 8.33
C GLY A 37 -17.06 9.35 8.02
N PRO A 38 -16.00 8.95 8.75
CA PRO A 38 -14.65 9.49 8.55
C PRO A 38 -14.05 9.05 7.22
N HIS A 39 -13.09 9.84 6.73
CA HIS A 39 -12.21 9.43 5.64
C HIS A 39 -10.87 8.99 6.25
N VAL A 40 -10.53 7.72 6.07
CA VAL A 40 -9.29 7.12 6.56
C VAL A 40 -8.38 6.74 5.40
N MET A 41 -7.07 6.92 5.57
CA MET A 41 -6.05 6.47 4.63
C MET A 41 -5.12 5.46 5.30
N ILE A 42 -4.81 4.38 4.58
CA ILE A 42 -3.72 3.46 4.90
C ILE A 42 -2.62 3.69 3.86
N ASN A 43 -1.46 4.09 4.36
CA ASN A 43 -0.26 4.36 3.57
C ASN A 43 0.76 3.23 3.78
N ALA A 44 1.37 2.76 2.70
CA ALA A 44 2.51 1.86 2.73
C ALA A 44 3.64 2.37 1.83
N VAL A 45 4.87 1.91 2.11
CA VAL A 45 6.07 2.26 1.33
C VAL A 45 6.33 3.77 1.39
N THR A 46 6.45 4.32 2.60
CA THR A 46 6.92 5.72 2.77
C THR A 46 8.42 5.77 2.52
N HIS A 47 9.12 4.74 2.98
CA HIS A 47 10.47 4.41 2.56
C HIS A 47 10.42 3.10 1.78
N GLY A 48 11.30 2.95 0.79
CA GLY A 48 11.26 1.77 -0.07
C GLY A 48 11.40 0.44 0.67
N ASN A 49 12.22 0.38 1.74
CA ASN A 49 12.57 -0.88 2.42
C ASN A 49 11.47 -1.39 3.36
N GLU A 50 10.31 -0.76 3.38
CA GLU A 50 9.19 -1.06 4.26
C GLU A 50 8.29 -2.18 3.70
N ILE A 51 8.90 -3.33 3.41
CA ILE A 51 8.27 -4.47 2.70
C ILE A 51 7.00 -4.97 3.41
N CYS A 52 6.99 -5.01 4.75
CA CYS A 52 5.83 -5.48 5.52
C CYS A 52 4.57 -4.67 5.24
N GLY A 53 4.70 -3.35 5.09
CA GLY A 53 3.57 -2.46 4.77
C GLY A 53 3.03 -2.74 3.38
N ALA A 54 3.92 -2.94 2.40
CA ALA A 54 3.52 -3.30 1.04
C ALA A 54 2.75 -4.63 1.00
N ILE A 55 3.25 -5.66 1.70
CA ILE A 55 2.59 -6.98 1.79
C ILE A 55 1.20 -6.84 2.42
N ALA A 56 1.08 -6.09 3.52
CA ALA A 56 -0.19 -5.89 4.18
C ALA A 56 -1.19 -5.17 3.26
N LEU A 57 -0.76 -4.09 2.58
CA LEU A 57 -1.64 -3.32 1.71
C LEU A 57 -2.08 -4.10 0.47
N ASP A 58 -1.16 -4.85 -0.16
CA ASP A 58 -1.44 -5.78 -1.26
C ASP A 58 -2.52 -6.81 -0.84
N ARG A 59 -2.39 -7.35 0.38
CA ARG A 59 -3.39 -8.29 0.90
C ARG A 59 -4.77 -7.64 1.08
N LEU A 60 -4.84 -6.43 1.64
CA LEU A 60 -6.11 -5.72 1.80
C LEU A 60 -6.79 -5.44 0.45
N LEU A 61 -6.01 -5.08 -0.58
CA LEU A 61 -6.52 -4.86 -1.94
C LEU A 61 -7.06 -6.17 -2.55
N LYS A 62 -6.30 -7.27 -2.44
CA LYS A 62 -6.72 -8.61 -2.91
C LYS A 62 -7.97 -9.15 -2.21
N ASP A 63 -8.08 -8.90 -0.91
CA ASP A 63 -9.26 -9.29 -0.13
C ASP A 63 -10.48 -8.40 -0.44
N GLY A 64 -10.31 -7.34 -1.24
CA GLY A 64 -11.40 -6.50 -1.73
C GLY A 64 -12.10 -5.72 -0.62
N ILE A 65 -11.36 -5.32 0.42
CA ILE A 65 -11.96 -4.65 1.58
C ILE A 65 -12.72 -3.37 1.18
N ARG A 66 -13.78 -3.05 1.92
CA ARG A 66 -14.59 -1.85 1.70
C ARG A 66 -14.93 -1.18 3.04
N PRO A 67 -14.97 0.17 3.10
CA PRO A 67 -15.39 0.86 4.30
C PRO A 67 -16.88 0.60 4.60
N VAL A 68 -17.22 0.41 5.87
CA VAL A 68 -18.62 0.26 6.31
C VAL A 68 -19.33 1.62 6.36
N ASN A 69 -18.60 2.68 6.74
CA ASN A 69 -19.04 4.08 6.75
C ASN A 69 -17.89 4.99 6.33
N GLY A 70 -18.20 6.13 5.71
CA GLY A 70 -17.20 7.08 5.21
C GLY A 70 -16.40 6.54 4.01
N LYS A 71 -15.10 6.87 3.97
CA LYS A 71 -14.19 6.58 2.86
C LYS A 71 -12.91 5.90 3.34
N LEU A 72 -12.37 5.01 2.51
CA LEU A 72 -11.08 4.36 2.73
C LEU A 72 -10.18 4.58 1.52
N THR A 73 -9.00 5.14 1.73
CA THR A 73 -7.96 5.26 0.71
C THR A 73 -6.78 4.35 1.05
N LEU A 74 -6.31 3.59 0.06
CA LEU A 74 -5.16 2.72 0.13
C LEU A 74 -4.10 3.27 -0.84
N ALA A 75 -2.88 3.51 -0.36
CA ALA A 75 -1.83 4.15 -1.15
C ALA A 75 -0.46 3.51 -0.95
N PHE A 76 0.24 3.26 -2.06
CA PHE A 76 1.68 3.04 -2.07
C PHE A 76 2.38 4.36 -2.42
N CYS A 77 3.09 4.99 -1.47
CA CYS A 77 3.57 6.37 -1.64
C CYS A 77 4.90 6.50 -2.40
N GLU A 78 5.83 5.56 -2.24
CA GLU A 78 7.11 5.53 -2.99
C GLU A 78 7.30 4.18 -3.72
N PRO A 79 6.44 3.87 -4.72
CA PRO A 79 6.40 2.56 -5.37
C PRO A 79 7.70 2.22 -6.13
N SER A 80 8.42 3.23 -6.62
CA SER A 80 9.68 3.06 -7.37
C SER A 80 10.80 2.44 -6.52
N CYS A 81 10.81 2.69 -5.22
CA CYS A 81 11.84 2.19 -4.33
C CYS A 81 11.62 0.73 -3.93
N LEU A 82 10.40 0.19 -4.06
CA LEU A 82 10.07 -1.20 -3.71
C LEU A 82 10.85 -2.24 -4.55
N PHE A 83 11.31 -1.84 -5.74
CA PHE A 83 11.98 -2.71 -6.70
C PHE A 83 13.53 -2.70 -6.62
N ASN A 84 14.12 -1.87 -5.75
CA ASN A 84 15.57 -1.59 -5.75
C ASN A 84 16.29 -2.00 -4.43
N PHE A 85 15.90 -3.10 -3.79
CA PHE A 85 16.54 -3.64 -2.56
C PHE A 85 17.73 -4.56 -2.81
#